data_AF-A0A242CXQ6-F1
#
_entry.id   AF-A0A242CXQ6-F1
#
_cell.length_a   1.000
_cell.length_b   1.000
_cell.length_c   1.000
_cell.angle_alpha   90.00
_cell.angle_beta   90.00
_cell.angle_gamma   90.00
#
_symmetry.space_group_name_H-M   'P 1'
#
loop_
_entity.id
_entity.type
_entity.pdbx_description
1 polymer ?
#
loop_
_entity_poly.entity_id
_entity_poly.type
_entity_poly.pdbx_seq_one_letter_code
_entity_poly.pdbx_strand_id
1 'polypeptide(L)'
;MGDINKMIQWMKDREGKVKYSQPNRLGPNSYDCSSAVYFSLIAGGFIPSGTMGWTGSLHDTTLPPIATKIARSECRKGDIFLSKYWANDGHTGIFIDNKTIIHCSYGKNGIYTTPADGGYMGYEPIEYYRLKNTGSGSGENPEKEGEIEMYIYWKQQKINSQTYDAYLLNGNKRMYIKDNTLLNECRVLVRLYGNNTTEERFYNDAYRVLALEATTDLVEFKYYSNK
;
A
#
# COMPACT_ATOMS: atom_id res chain seq x y z
N MET A 1 -9.05 7.66 -7.27
CA MET A 1 -9.08 8.70 -6.21
C MET A 1 -8.55 8.06 -4.93
N GLY A 2 -7.87 8.80 -4.04
CA GLY A 2 -7.30 8.22 -2.83
C GLY A 2 -8.37 7.84 -1.81
N ASP A 3 -8.08 6.81 -1.01
CA ASP A 3 -8.99 6.23 -0.02
C ASP A 3 -8.39 6.32 1.39
N ILE A 4 -8.95 7.23 2.21
CA ILE A 4 -8.56 7.44 3.61
C ILE A 4 -8.79 6.17 4.45
N ASN A 5 -9.84 5.41 4.16
CA ASN A 5 -10.16 4.21 4.92
C ASN A 5 -9.11 3.13 4.69
N LYS A 6 -8.67 2.91 3.44
CA LYS A 6 -7.56 1.98 3.14
C LYS A 6 -6.24 2.42 3.77
N MET A 7 -5.93 3.70 3.72
CA MET A 7 -4.75 4.27 4.39
C MET A 7 -4.75 3.97 5.89
N ILE A 8 -5.85 4.26 6.57
CA ILE A 8 -6.00 4.01 8.01
C ILE A 8 -6.04 2.50 8.31
N GLN A 9 -6.70 1.71 7.46
CA GLN A 9 -6.80 0.26 7.63
C GLN A 9 -5.41 -0.39 7.62
N TRP A 10 -4.51 0.06 6.73
CA TRP A 10 -3.13 -0.44 6.69
C TRP A 10 -2.40 -0.27 8.03
N MET A 11 -2.60 0.88 8.69
CA MET A 11 -2.06 1.14 10.02
C MET A 11 -2.72 0.25 11.08
N LYS A 12 -4.06 0.14 11.04
CA LYS A 12 -4.85 -0.67 11.98
C LYS A 12 -4.53 -2.16 11.90
N ASP A 13 -4.28 -2.69 10.71
CA ASP A 13 -3.91 -4.09 10.51
C ASP A 13 -2.59 -4.46 11.21
N ARG A 14 -1.72 -3.46 11.43
CA ARG A 14 -0.39 -3.59 12.06
C ARG A 14 -0.34 -3.08 13.50
N GLU A 15 -1.42 -2.50 13.99
CA GLU A 15 -1.50 -1.98 15.35
C GLU A 15 -1.21 -3.09 16.37
N GLY A 16 -0.22 -2.87 17.24
CA GLY A 16 0.23 -3.86 18.23
C GLY A 16 0.93 -5.10 17.68
N LYS A 17 1.17 -5.22 16.36
CA LYS A 17 1.76 -6.40 15.73
C LYS A 17 3.19 -6.20 15.20
N VAL A 18 3.66 -4.96 15.18
CA VAL A 18 4.96 -4.56 14.62
C VAL A 18 5.74 -3.74 15.64
N LYS A 19 7.06 -3.70 15.50
CA LYS A 19 7.95 -2.90 16.36
C LYS A 19 8.36 -1.59 15.72
N TYR A 20 8.82 -0.65 16.53
CA TYR A 20 9.48 0.55 16.02
C TYR A 20 10.94 0.23 15.66
N SER A 21 11.39 0.59 14.46
CA SER A 21 12.79 0.48 14.05
C SER A 21 13.11 1.43 12.89
N GLN A 22 14.09 2.31 13.05
CA GLN A 22 14.64 3.09 11.93
C GLN A 22 15.54 2.26 11.01
N PRO A 23 16.44 1.37 11.50
CA PRO A 23 17.23 0.50 10.62
C PRO A 23 16.37 -0.50 9.84
N ASN A 24 15.32 -1.05 10.47
CA ASN A 24 14.44 -2.04 9.86
C ASN A 24 13.05 -1.45 9.58
N ARG A 25 13.01 -0.30 8.91
CA ARG A 25 11.78 0.51 8.73
C ARG A 25 10.87 0.08 7.58
N LEU A 26 11.24 -0.94 6.82
CA LEU A 26 10.54 -1.32 5.58
C LEU A 26 9.68 -2.59 5.72
N GLY A 27 9.37 -3.00 6.96
CA GLY A 27 8.61 -4.20 7.24
C GLY A 27 9.42 -5.50 7.13
N PRO A 28 8.75 -6.67 7.24
CA PRO A 28 7.33 -6.79 7.61
C PRO A 28 7.08 -6.59 9.11
N ASN A 29 8.11 -6.76 9.94
CA ASN A 29 7.96 -6.83 11.40
C ASN A 29 8.21 -5.50 12.11
N SER A 30 8.69 -4.49 11.40
CA SER A 30 9.00 -3.18 11.98
C SER A 30 8.93 -2.05 10.96
N TYR A 31 8.62 -0.87 11.50
CA TYR A 31 8.50 0.40 10.77
C TYR A 31 9.01 1.53 11.66
N ASP A 32 9.25 2.70 11.10
CA ASP A 32 9.37 3.95 11.85
C ASP A 32 8.18 4.88 11.57
N CYS A 33 8.18 6.08 12.17
CA CYS A 33 7.07 7.03 12.05
C CYS A 33 6.74 7.34 10.59
N SER A 34 7.74 7.74 9.80
CA SER A 34 7.55 8.18 8.43
C SER A 34 7.32 7.04 7.45
N SER A 35 8.02 5.91 7.58
CA SER A 35 7.79 4.73 6.73
C SER A 35 6.37 4.20 6.89
N ALA A 36 5.84 4.16 8.12
CA ALA A 36 4.45 3.78 8.37
C ALA A 36 3.48 4.70 7.62
N VAL A 37 3.71 6.02 7.64
CA VAL A 37 2.90 6.98 6.87
C VAL A 37 3.06 6.77 5.36
N TYR A 38 4.28 6.57 4.84
CA TYR A 38 4.49 6.27 3.41
C TYR A 38 3.74 5.02 2.96
N PHE A 39 3.87 3.90 3.66
CA PHE A 39 3.16 2.68 3.30
C PHE A 39 1.64 2.83 3.43
N SER A 40 1.16 3.59 4.42
CA SER A 40 -0.27 3.88 4.54
C SER A 40 -0.78 4.73 3.36
N LEU A 41 -0.01 5.73 2.92
CA LEU A 41 -0.35 6.57 1.76
C LEU A 41 -0.36 5.74 0.47
N ILE A 42 0.57 4.80 0.31
CA ILE A 42 0.59 3.83 -0.79
C ILE A 42 -0.66 2.96 -0.74
N ALA A 43 -0.99 2.40 0.43
CA ALA A 43 -2.17 1.56 0.60
C ALA A 43 -3.49 2.32 0.34
N GLY A 44 -3.53 3.60 0.68
CA GLY A 44 -4.62 4.51 0.34
C GLY A 44 -4.64 4.99 -1.10
N GLY A 45 -3.65 4.64 -1.93
CA GLY A 45 -3.56 5.08 -3.33
C GLY A 45 -3.31 6.58 -3.49
N PHE A 46 -2.74 7.25 -2.48
CA PHE A 46 -2.41 8.68 -2.53
C PHE A 46 -1.06 8.94 -3.20
N ILE A 47 -0.14 7.98 -3.14
CA ILE A 47 1.19 8.05 -3.78
C ILE A 47 1.51 6.72 -4.47
N PRO A 48 2.38 6.72 -5.50
CA PRO A 48 2.77 5.50 -6.19
C PRO A 48 3.42 4.47 -5.27
N SER A 49 3.14 3.19 -5.49
CA SER A 49 3.85 2.12 -4.78
C SER A 49 5.36 2.18 -5.08
N GLY A 50 6.17 1.86 -4.06
CA GLY A 50 7.63 2.02 -4.08
C GLY A 50 8.12 3.41 -3.62
N THR A 51 7.22 4.40 -3.48
CA THR A 51 7.58 5.71 -2.93
C THR A 51 8.00 5.58 -1.47
N MET A 52 9.17 6.10 -1.13
CA MET A 52 9.67 6.05 0.24
C MET A 52 10.55 7.25 0.53
N GLY A 53 10.55 7.66 1.79
CA GLY A 53 11.41 8.72 2.28
C GLY A 53 11.37 8.77 3.81
N TRP A 54 11.68 9.92 4.36
CA TRP A 54 11.67 10.23 5.78
C TRP A 54 10.74 11.43 6.07
N THR A 55 10.62 11.86 7.34
CA THR A 55 9.68 12.92 7.74
C THR A 55 9.89 14.24 6.97
N GLY A 56 11.12 14.67 6.71
CA GLY A 56 11.36 15.89 5.94
C GLY A 56 10.93 15.78 4.48
N SER A 57 11.14 14.62 3.84
CA SER A 57 10.61 14.41 2.48
C SER A 57 9.07 14.32 2.43
N LEU A 58 8.38 13.97 3.53
CA LEU A 58 6.93 14.13 3.58
C LEU A 58 6.55 15.61 3.46
N HIS A 59 7.24 16.47 4.19
CA HIS A 59 7.05 17.92 4.14
C HIS A 59 7.44 18.52 2.78
N ASP A 60 8.66 18.25 2.31
CA ASP A 60 9.27 19.00 1.21
C ASP A 60 8.76 18.58 -0.17
N THR A 61 8.45 17.29 -0.36
CA THR A 61 8.21 16.74 -1.71
C THR A 61 6.93 15.91 -1.83
N THR A 62 6.55 15.14 -0.80
CA THR A 62 5.47 14.16 -0.95
C THR A 62 4.08 14.74 -0.70
N LEU A 63 3.89 15.47 0.41
CA LEU A 63 2.58 16.07 0.74
C LEU A 63 2.22 17.30 -0.10
N PRO A 64 3.12 18.22 -0.49
CA PRO A 64 2.75 19.42 -1.25
C PRO A 64 1.88 19.18 -2.50
N PRO A 65 2.18 18.19 -3.37
CA PRO A 65 1.33 17.93 -4.53
C PRO A 65 -0.05 17.34 -4.19
N ILE A 66 -0.17 16.59 -3.09
CA ILE A 66 -1.37 15.78 -2.78
C ILE A 66 -2.17 16.28 -1.58
N ALA A 67 -1.71 17.30 -0.86
CA ALA A 67 -2.33 17.79 0.36
C ALA A 67 -2.36 19.32 0.40
N THR A 68 -3.18 19.85 1.30
CA THR A 68 -3.21 21.27 1.67
C THR A 68 -2.91 21.38 3.16
N LYS A 69 -2.09 22.36 3.55
CA LYS A 69 -1.84 22.67 4.96
C LYS A 69 -3.10 23.22 5.62
N ILE A 70 -3.39 22.79 6.84
CA ILE A 70 -4.59 23.16 7.61
C ILE A 70 -4.21 23.57 9.04
N ALA A 71 -5.14 24.19 9.76
CA ALA A 71 -4.97 24.48 11.18
C ALA A 71 -5.27 23.24 12.05
N ARG A 72 -4.65 23.15 13.25
CA ARG A 72 -4.87 22.07 14.22
C ARG A 72 -6.35 21.89 14.59
N SER A 73 -7.10 22.99 14.68
CA SER A 73 -8.53 22.99 15.01
C SER A 73 -9.38 22.34 13.91
N GLU A 74 -8.87 22.27 12.69
CA GLU A 74 -9.59 21.67 11.56
C GLU A 74 -9.33 20.18 11.42
N CYS A 75 -8.30 19.63 12.09
CA CYS A 75 -7.88 18.24 11.91
C CYS A 75 -9.04 17.25 12.07
N ARG A 76 -9.11 16.26 11.18
CA ARG A 76 -10.10 15.20 11.18
C ARG A 76 -9.51 13.91 10.63
N LYS A 77 -10.32 12.85 10.60
CA LYS A 77 -9.94 11.55 10.05
C LYS A 77 -9.20 11.69 8.72
N GLY A 78 -8.00 11.11 8.65
CA GLY A 78 -7.16 11.07 7.45
C GLY A 78 -6.19 12.24 7.28
N ASP A 79 -6.26 13.27 8.12
CA ASP A 79 -5.25 14.32 8.10
C ASP A 79 -3.92 13.80 8.67
N ILE A 80 -2.80 14.37 8.25
CA ILE A 80 -1.44 13.95 8.62
C ILE A 80 -0.78 15.06 9.43
N PHE A 81 -0.13 14.72 10.54
CA PHE A 81 0.71 15.66 11.27
C PHE A 81 2.20 15.43 10.97
N LEU A 82 2.99 16.51 10.98
CA LEU A 82 4.44 16.50 10.89
C LEU A 82 5.02 17.35 12.02
N SER A 83 5.75 16.73 12.94
CA SER A 83 6.48 17.37 14.04
C SER A 83 7.97 17.43 13.70
N LYS A 84 8.61 18.59 13.91
CA LYS A 84 10.06 18.83 13.70
C LYS A 84 10.62 18.12 12.46
N TYR A 85 9.95 18.30 11.31
CA TYR A 85 10.21 17.49 10.10
C TYR A 85 11.66 17.60 9.58
N TRP A 86 12.40 18.65 9.93
CA TRP A 86 13.80 18.87 9.55
C TRP A 86 14.82 18.17 10.46
N ALA A 87 14.38 17.59 11.58
CA ALA A 87 15.25 17.04 12.59
C ALA A 87 15.22 15.51 12.60
N ASN A 88 16.31 14.91 13.10
CA ASN A 88 16.43 13.45 13.23
C ASN A 88 15.42 12.86 14.23
N ASP A 89 14.85 13.69 15.10
CA ASP A 89 13.78 13.37 16.04
C ASP A 89 12.38 13.77 15.54
N GLY A 90 12.25 14.11 14.25
CA GLY A 90 10.97 14.44 13.64
C GLY A 90 9.98 13.27 13.67
N HIS A 91 8.70 13.57 13.83
CA HIS A 91 7.65 12.58 14.04
C HIS A 91 6.43 12.84 13.17
N THR A 92 5.67 11.78 12.85
CA THR A 92 4.49 11.86 12.00
C THR A 92 3.51 10.73 12.28
N GLY A 93 2.27 10.94 11.85
CA GLY A 93 1.17 10.00 11.96
C GLY A 93 -0.10 10.59 11.37
N ILE A 94 -1.21 9.90 11.60
CA ILE A 94 -2.50 10.16 10.93
C ILE A 94 -3.57 10.37 11.99
N PHE A 95 -4.41 11.38 11.82
CA PHE A 95 -5.60 11.57 12.64
C PHE A 95 -6.64 10.49 12.31
N ILE A 96 -7.16 9.81 13.32
CA ILE A 96 -8.34 8.94 13.21
C ILE A 96 -9.62 9.75 13.43
N ASP A 97 -9.53 10.77 14.28
CA ASP A 97 -10.48 11.86 14.48
C ASP A 97 -9.70 13.09 15.00
N ASN A 98 -10.36 14.17 15.42
CA ASN A 98 -9.66 15.37 15.89
C ASN A 98 -8.86 15.17 17.21
N LYS A 99 -9.19 14.14 18.00
CA LYS A 99 -8.65 13.87 19.34
C LYS A 99 -7.74 12.64 19.37
N THR A 100 -7.74 11.81 18.35
CA THR A 100 -6.98 10.56 18.31
C THR A 100 -6.14 10.45 17.05
N ILE A 101 -4.93 9.90 17.21
CA ILE A 101 -3.98 9.66 16.12
C ILE A 101 -3.58 8.19 16.09
N ILE A 102 -3.17 7.71 14.94
CA ILE A 102 -2.45 6.44 14.76
C ILE A 102 -1.06 6.74 14.20
N HIS A 103 -0.04 6.15 14.81
CA HIS A 103 1.34 6.45 14.47
C HIS A 103 2.27 5.30 14.86
N CYS A 104 3.40 5.16 14.16
CA CYS A 104 4.49 4.31 14.62
C CYS A 104 5.42 5.13 15.50
N SER A 105 5.64 4.75 16.76
CA SER A 105 6.51 5.52 17.67
C SER A 105 7.46 4.66 18.48
N TYR A 106 8.61 5.26 18.79
CA TYR A 106 9.59 4.68 19.70
C TYR A 106 8.98 4.43 21.08
N GLY A 107 8.27 5.42 21.64
CA GLY A 107 7.70 5.33 22.99
C GLY A 107 6.63 4.25 23.17
N LYS A 108 5.90 3.88 22.11
CA LYS A 108 4.97 2.74 22.13
C LYS A 108 5.58 1.45 21.55
N ASN A 109 6.80 1.52 21.01
CA ASN A 109 7.48 0.43 20.31
C ASN A 109 6.61 -0.23 19.22
N GLY A 110 6.09 0.56 18.29
CA GLY A 110 5.29 0.07 17.17
C GLY A 110 4.20 1.03 16.74
N ILE A 111 3.25 0.52 15.94
CA ILE A 111 2.06 1.25 15.50
C ILE A 111 0.98 1.14 16.59
N TYR A 112 0.52 2.29 17.09
CA TYR A 112 -0.53 2.38 18.11
C TYR A 112 -1.40 3.63 17.92
N THR A 113 -2.63 3.53 18.39
CA THR A 113 -3.56 4.64 18.56
C THR A 113 -3.33 5.30 19.90
N THR A 114 -3.21 6.62 19.88
CA THR A 114 -2.99 7.44 21.07
C THR A 114 -3.83 8.72 20.99
N PRO A 115 -4.03 9.43 22.11
CA PRO A 115 -4.54 10.79 22.07
C PRO A 115 -3.64 11.68 21.20
N ALA A 116 -4.23 12.61 20.44
CA ALA A 116 -3.48 13.64 19.72
C ALA A 116 -2.75 14.57 20.70
N ASP A 117 -3.38 14.85 21.84
CA ASP A 117 -2.81 15.70 22.89
C ASP A 117 -1.88 14.91 23.83
N GLY A 118 -1.15 15.61 24.70
CA GLY A 118 -0.28 14.95 25.69
C GLY A 118 1.08 14.50 25.15
N GLY A 119 1.54 15.08 24.04
CA GLY A 119 2.90 14.91 23.51
C GLY A 119 3.11 13.73 22.56
N TYR A 120 2.07 12.95 22.25
CA TYR A 120 2.19 11.80 21.34
C TYR A 120 2.44 12.17 19.87
N MET A 121 2.07 13.39 19.46
CA MET A 121 2.40 13.95 18.14
C MET A 121 3.86 14.40 18.02
N GLY A 122 4.64 14.38 19.11
CA GLY A 122 6.01 14.86 19.14
C GLY A 122 6.11 16.31 19.64
N TYR A 123 7.23 16.95 19.35
CA TYR A 123 7.55 18.29 19.82
C TYR A 123 7.12 19.36 18.81
N GLU A 124 6.81 20.55 19.32
CA GLU A 124 6.55 21.70 18.46
C GLU A 124 7.82 22.13 17.68
N PRO A 125 7.66 22.71 16.47
CA PRO A 125 6.37 22.99 15.82
C PRO A 125 5.80 21.76 15.10
N ILE A 126 4.47 21.70 15.08
CA ILE A 126 3.70 20.66 14.40
C ILE A 126 2.86 21.27 13.28
N GLU A 127 2.98 20.69 12.09
CA GLU A 127 2.19 21.05 10.92
C GLU A 127 1.15 19.99 10.59
N TYR A 128 0.05 20.40 9.95
CA TYR A 128 -1.09 19.55 9.68
C TYR A 128 -1.50 19.63 8.22
N TYR A 129 -1.76 18.49 7.60
CA TYR A 129 -1.98 18.36 6.17
C TYR A 129 -3.23 17.54 5.89
N ARG A 130 -4.11 18.09 5.04
CA ARG A 130 -5.30 17.43 4.54
C ARG A 130 -5.09 16.92 3.13
N LEU A 131 -5.26 15.62 2.94
CA LEU A 131 -5.18 15.00 1.61
C LEU A 131 -6.28 15.53 0.69
N LYS A 132 -5.90 15.88 -0.54
CA LYS A 132 -6.78 16.30 -1.64
C LYS A 132 -7.38 15.06 -2.31
N ASN A 133 -8.49 15.23 -3.03
CA ASN A 133 -9.12 14.17 -3.84
C ASN A 133 -9.31 12.87 -3.04
N THR A 134 -10.05 12.96 -1.94
CA THR A 134 -10.40 11.83 -1.09
C THR A 134 -11.79 11.36 -1.47
N GLY A 135 -11.93 10.07 -1.81
CA GLY A 135 -13.26 9.48 -1.98
C GLY A 135 -13.95 9.51 -0.61
N SER A 136 -14.93 10.40 -0.44
CA SER A 136 -15.76 10.40 0.77
C SER A 136 -16.64 9.15 0.74
N GLY A 137 -16.20 8.11 1.45
CA GLY A 137 -17.04 6.95 1.75
C GLY A 137 -18.15 7.36 2.73
N SER A 138 -19.20 8.01 2.22
CA SER A 138 -20.54 7.83 2.76
C SER A 138 -21.02 6.47 2.26
N GLY A 139 -21.38 5.61 3.21
CA GLY A 139 -21.78 4.24 2.93
C GLY A 139 -22.91 4.17 1.92
N GLU A 140 -22.56 3.71 0.73
CA GLU A 140 -23.34 2.85 -0.12
C GLU A 140 -22.31 1.88 -0.71
N ASN A 141 -22.76 0.70 -1.10
CA ASN A 141 -21.94 -0.34 -1.68
C ASN A 141 -22.18 -0.26 -3.21
N PRO A 142 -21.47 0.59 -3.97
CA PRO A 142 -21.42 0.41 -5.41
C PRO A 142 -20.34 -0.64 -5.69
N GLU A 143 -20.79 -1.71 -6.33
CA GLU A 143 -20.04 -2.62 -7.19
C GLU A 143 -18.51 -2.49 -7.15
N LYS A 144 -17.86 -3.57 -6.67
CA LYS A 144 -16.41 -3.79 -6.71
C LYS A 144 -15.86 -3.61 -8.13
N GLU A 145 -15.47 -2.39 -8.50
CA GLU A 145 -14.50 -2.18 -9.56
C GLU A 145 -13.09 -2.37 -9.00
N GLY A 146 -12.56 -3.57 -9.27
CA GLY A 146 -11.14 -3.84 -9.46
C GLY A 146 -10.23 -3.56 -8.27
N GLU A 147 -10.29 -4.37 -7.23
CA GLU A 147 -9.07 -4.65 -6.46
C GLU A 147 -8.02 -5.17 -7.44
N ILE A 148 -6.83 -4.58 -7.45
CA ILE A 148 -5.73 -5.00 -8.33
C ILE A 148 -5.27 -6.37 -7.83
N GLU A 149 -5.87 -7.44 -8.35
CA GLU A 149 -5.49 -8.82 -8.07
C GLU A 149 -4.28 -9.21 -8.93
N MET A 150 -3.13 -8.60 -8.66
CA MET A 150 -1.90 -9.00 -9.33
C MET A 150 -1.30 -10.22 -8.63
N TYR A 151 -1.30 -11.38 -9.29
CA TYR A 151 -0.65 -12.61 -8.82
C TYR A 151 -0.26 -13.51 -9.99
N ILE A 152 0.60 -14.49 -9.71
CA ILE A 152 1.02 -15.51 -10.69
C ILE A 152 0.31 -16.82 -10.35
N TYR A 153 -0.24 -17.47 -11.38
CA TYR A 153 -0.73 -18.84 -11.28
C TYR A 153 -0.14 -19.72 -12.37
N TRP A 154 -0.16 -21.02 -12.12
CA TRP A 154 0.32 -22.06 -13.03
C TRP A 154 -0.85 -22.92 -13.49
N LYS A 155 -1.01 -23.08 -14.80
CA LYS A 155 -2.03 -23.92 -15.43
C LYS A 155 -1.39 -25.13 -16.09
N GLN A 156 -1.93 -26.31 -15.86
CA GLN A 156 -1.50 -27.53 -16.54
C GLN A 156 -1.75 -27.43 -18.06
N GLN A 157 -0.77 -27.79 -18.89
CA GLN A 157 -0.88 -27.63 -20.36
C GLN A 157 -2.04 -28.42 -20.99
N LYS A 158 -2.30 -29.61 -20.45
CA LYS A 158 -3.43 -30.48 -20.81
C LYS A 158 -3.77 -31.37 -19.62
N ILE A 159 -4.98 -31.91 -19.59
CA ILE A 159 -5.41 -32.87 -18.55
C ILE A 159 -4.35 -33.99 -18.45
N ASN A 160 -3.92 -34.29 -17.22
CA ASN A 160 -2.86 -35.25 -16.87
C ASN A 160 -1.43 -34.91 -17.32
N SER A 161 -1.14 -33.67 -17.78
CA SER A 161 0.24 -33.25 -18.03
C SER A 161 1.03 -33.03 -16.73
N GLN A 162 2.33 -33.32 -16.74
CA GLN A 162 3.22 -32.90 -15.65
C GLN A 162 3.78 -31.48 -15.88
N THR A 163 3.53 -30.90 -17.05
CA THR A 163 3.98 -29.56 -17.44
C THR A 163 2.91 -28.51 -17.20
N TYR A 164 3.36 -27.33 -16.75
CA TYR A 164 2.52 -26.19 -16.41
C TYR A 164 3.06 -24.92 -17.04
N ASP A 165 2.13 -24.08 -17.47
CA ASP A 165 2.36 -22.76 -18.02
C ASP A 165 2.04 -21.70 -16.97
N ALA A 166 2.89 -20.68 -16.86
CA ALA A 166 2.69 -19.58 -15.93
C ALA A 166 1.93 -18.43 -16.57
N TYR A 167 1.05 -17.81 -15.80
CA TYR A 167 0.29 -16.63 -16.19
C TYR A 167 0.38 -15.56 -15.10
N LEU A 168 0.58 -14.32 -15.51
CA LEU A 168 0.38 -13.15 -14.66
C LEU A 168 -1.08 -12.72 -14.79
N LEU A 169 -1.83 -12.73 -13.70
CA LEU A 169 -3.10 -12.02 -13.60
C LEU A 169 -2.84 -10.59 -13.13
N ASN A 170 -3.57 -9.62 -13.67
CA ASN A 170 -3.59 -8.24 -13.19
C ASN A 170 -4.96 -7.64 -13.48
N GLY A 171 -5.85 -7.66 -12.48
CA GLY A 171 -7.25 -7.26 -12.64
C GLY A 171 -7.97 -8.16 -13.64
N ASN A 172 -8.64 -7.56 -14.63
CA ASN A 172 -9.37 -8.31 -15.67
C ASN A 172 -8.49 -8.78 -16.84
N LYS A 173 -7.15 -8.72 -16.70
CA LYS A 173 -6.21 -9.14 -17.74
C LYS A 173 -5.31 -10.24 -17.25
N ARG A 174 -4.96 -11.13 -18.15
CA ARG A 174 -3.95 -12.17 -17.93
C ARG A 174 -2.95 -12.22 -19.05
N MET A 175 -1.72 -12.57 -18.74
CA MET A 175 -0.61 -12.62 -19.70
C MET A 175 0.14 -13.92 -19.55
N TYR A 176 0.37 -14.62 -20.67
CA TYR A 176 1.22 -15.81 -20.69
C TYR A 176 2.69 -15.43 -20.46
N ILE A 177 3.34 -16.12 -19.52
CA ILE A 177 4.74 -15.91 -19.17
C ILE A 177 5.58 -16.92 -19.95
N LYS A 178 6.17 -16.46 -21.05
CA LYS A 178 6.82 -17.32 -22.06
C LYS A 178 8.18 -17.90 -21.66
N ASP A 179 8.89 -17.29 -20.72
CA ASP A 179 10.24 -17.69 -20.33
C ASP A 179 10.57 -17.31 -18.88
N ASN A 180 11.68 -17.85 -18.36
CA ASN A 180 12.12 -17.63 -16.98
C ASN A 180 12.55 -16.19 -16.70
N THR A 181 12.99 -15.45 -17.72
CA THR A 181 13.37 -14.04 -17.57
C THR A 181 12.12 -13.22 -17.26
N LEU A 182 11.08 -13.34 -18.09
CA LEU A 182 9.80 -12.69 -17.86
C LEU A 182 9.15 -13.16 -16.57
N LEU A 183 9.26 -14.44 -16.22
CA LEU A 183 8.75 -14.97 -14.94
C LEU A 183 9.38 -14.28 -13.73
N ASN A 184 10.70 -14.09 -13.73
CA ASN A 184 11.39 -13.43 -12.62
C ASN A 184 11.00 -11.95 -12.52
N GLU A 185 10.84 -11.25 -13.65
CA GLU A 185 10.33 -9.88 -13.66
C GLU A 185 8.88 -9.81 -13.14
N CYS A 186 8.01 -10.72 -13.57
CA CYS A 186 6.64 -10.80 -13.06
C CYS A 186 6.62 -11.10 -11.55
N ARG A 187 7.50 -11.95 -11.03
CA ARG A 187 7.61 -12.19 -9.57
C ARG A 187 8.03 -10.95 -8.82
N VAL A 188 8.93 -10.15 -9.37
CA VAL A 188 9.31 -8.85 -8.80
C VAL A 188 8.08 -7.94 -8.78
N LEU A 189 7.33 -7.84 -9.89
CA LEU A 189 6.09 -7.06 -9.94
C LEU A 189 5.06 -7.53 -8.90
N VAL A 190 4.83 -8.84 -8.76
CA VAL A 190 3.90 -9.39 -7.75
C VAL A 190 4.39 -9.14 -6.33
N ARG A 191 5.69 -9.17 -6.05
CA ARG A 191 6.23 -8.82 -4.72
C ARG A 191 6.05 -7.34 -4.39
N LEU A 192 6.09 -6.48 -5.40
CA LEU A 192 6.00 -5.02 -5.24
C LEU A 192 4.54 -4.52 -5.24
N TYR A 193 3.67 -5.16 -6.02
CA TYR A 193 2.33 -4.66 -6.38
C TYR A 193 1.23 -5.71 -6.26
N GLY A 194 1.57 -6.97 -5.99
CA GLY A 194 0.63 -8.06 -5.89
C GLY A 194 0.10 -8.28 -4.48
N ASN A 195 -1.11 -8.86 -4.42
CA ASN A 195 -1.78 -9.17 -3.16
C ASN A 195 -1.42 -10.57 -2.64
N ASN A 196 -0.90 -11.43 -3.51
CA ASN A 196 -0.50 -12.79 -3.16
C ASN A 196 0.78 -13.16 -3.91
N THR A 197 1.85 -13.43 -3.16
CA THR A 197 3.13 -13.91 -3.69
C THR A 197 3.18 -15.44 -3.80
N THR A 198 2.14 -16.13 -3.32
CA THR A 198 1.98 -17.58 -3.47
C THR A 198 1.61 -17.90 -4.91
N GLU A 199 2.37 -18.80 -5.53
CA GLU A 199 2.11 -19.26 -6.89
C GLU A 199 1.30 -20.56 -6.86
N GLU A 200 -0.02 -20.43 -7.04
CA GLU A 200 -0.92 -21.59 -7.06
C GLU A 200 -0.80 -22.38 -8.37
N ARG A 201 -0.96 -23.70 -8.29
CA ARG A 201 -0.98 -24.60 -9.45
C ARG A 201 -2.35 -25.22 -9.61
N PHE A 202 -2.87 -25.18 -10.83
CA PHE A 202 -4.20 -25.67 -11.15
C PHE A 202 -4.17 -26.70 -12.29
N TYR A 203 -5.02 -27.72 -12.15
CA TYR A 203 -5.33 -28.63 -13.25
C TYR A 203 -6.05 -27.88 -14.38
N ASN A 204 -5.92 -28.40 -15.60
CA ASN A 204 -6.43 -27.75 -16.81
C ASN A 204 -7.97 -27.58 -16.79
N ASP A 205 -8.67 -28.53 -16.16
CA ASP A 205 -10.13 -28.63 -16.03
C ASP A 205 -10.65 -28.10 -14.69
N ALA A 206 -9.78 -27.54 -13.84
CA ALA A 206 -10.20 -26.96 -12.59
C ALA A 206 -11.15 -25.78 -12.83
N TYR A 207 -12.35 -25.81 -12.23
CA TYR A 207 -13.34 -24.73 -12.35
C TYR A 207 -12.78 -23.35 -12.05
N ARG A 208 -11.79 -23.24 -11.14
CA ARG A 208 -11.11 -21.98 -10.84
C ARG A 208 -10.34 -21.42 -12.04
N VAL A 209 -9.63 -22.27 -12.80
CA VAL A 209 -8.94 -21.84 -14.02
C VAL A 209 -9.95 -21.43 -15.05
N LEU A 210 -10.95 -22.29 -15.34
CA LEU A 210 -11.97 -22.00 -16.34
C LEU A 210 -12.71 -20.68 -16.05
N ALA A 211 -12.98 -20.38 -14.78
CA ALA A 211 -13.55 -19.11 -14.37
C ALA A 211 -12.61 -17.93 -14.66
N LEU A 212 -11.34 -18.00 -14.26
CA LEU A 212 -10.34 -16.97 -14.59
C LEU A 212 -10.21 -16.75 -16.09
N GLU A 213 -10.25 -17.81 -16.88
CA GLU A 213 -10.14 -17.72 -18.34
C GLU A 213 -11.34 -17.05 -18.99
N ALA A 214 -12.54 -17.28 -18.43
CA ALA A 214 -13.78 -16.72 -18.92
C ALA A 214 -13.98 -15.24 -18.53
N THR A 215 -13.39 -14.82 -17.41
CA THR A 215 -13.59 -13.47 -16.86
C THR A 215 -12.43 -12.52 -17.14
N THR A 216 -11.34 -12.98 -17.76
CA THR A 216 -10.16 -12.14 -18.04
C THR A 216 -9.66 -12.22 -19.48
N ASP A 217 -9.26 -11.06 -19.99
CA ASP A 217 -8.69 -10.90 -21.32
C ASP A 217 -7.27 -11.44 -21.35
N LEU A 218 -6.97 -12.35 -22.28
CA LEU A 218 -5.60 -12.74 -22.58
C LEU A 218 -4.90 -11.61 -23.37
N VAL A 219 -3.79 -11.11 -22.85
CA VAL A 219 -2.96 -10.10 -23.49
C VAL A 219 -1.57 -10.63 -23.82
N GLU A 220 -1.00 -10.11 -24.91
CA GLU A 220 0.34 -10.45 -25.37
C GLU A 220 1.38 -9.50 -24.77
N PHE A 221 2.47 -10.06 -24.26
CA PHE A 221 3.63 -9.25 -23.84
C PHE A 221 4.41 -8.74 -25.05
N LYS A 222 4.37 -7.44 -25.29
CA LYS A 222 5.18 -6.78 -26.33
C LYS A 222 6.42 -6.16 -25.69
N TYR A 223 7.57 -6.80 -25.90
CA TYR A 223 8.86 -6.22 -25.55
C TYR A 223 9.25 -5.21 -26.62
N TYR A 224 9.22 -3.92 -26.28
CA TYR A 224 9.77 -2.88 -27.15
C TYR A 224 11.29 -2.85 -26.94
N SER A 225 12.02 -3.71 -27.64
CA SER A 225 13.47 -3.50 -27.83
C SER A 225 13.62 -2.27 -28.72
N ASN A 226 14.21 -1.20 -28.21
CA ASN A 226 14.60 -0.07 -29.05
C ASN A 226 15.41 -0.59 -30.24
N LYS A 227 14.94 -0.27 -31.45
CA LYS A 227 15.80 -0.13 -32.63
C LYS A 227 16.69 1.09 -32.44
#